data_AF-A0A8H4KKS1-F1
#
_entry.id   AF-A0A8H4KKS1-F1
#
_cell.length_a   1.000
_cell.length_b   1.000
_cell.length_c   1.000
_cell.angle_alpha   90.00
_cell.angle_beta   90.00
_cell.angle_gamma   90.00
#
_symmetry.space_group_name_H-M   'P 1'
#
loop_
_entity.id
_entity.type
_entity.pdbx_description
1 polymer ?
#
loop_
_entity_poly.entity_id
_entity_poly.type
_entity_poly.pdbx_seq_one_letter_code
_entity_poly.pdbx_strand_id
1 'polypeptide(L)'
;MGNFGTAVTSLLDTYTKCLSLLKGVHNNDDGAGTLSEIRSTLSSSLRSDRTRVRRAYVSRLSQDGSRFEQGDAPARSALRRIVKKLTNTLADVVRSFQDPKGQPINCESLLALSNGSSLDAIRTMDDLSSRVGPTANPSSRGSIEPVRKKWWNHFRR
;
A
#
# COMPACT_ATOMS: atom_id res chain seq x y z
N MET A 1 13.75 12.19 -7.15
CA MET A 1 12.58 11.33 -7.45
C MET A 1 12.95 9.87 -7.22
N GLY A 2 12.33 9.19 -6.25
CA GLY A 2 12.61 7.77 -5.94
C GLY A 2 12.02 6.80 -6.98
N ASN A 3 12.60 5.61 -7.09
CA ASN A 3 12.18 4.54 -8.01
C ASN A 3 10.78 3.97 -7.67
N PHE A 4 10.27 3.06 -8.49
CA PHE A 4 8.98 2.41 -8.25
C PHE A 4 8.91 1.72 -6.89
N GLY A 5 9.99 1.06 -6.47
CA GLY A 5 10.11 0.50 -5.11
C GLY A 5 9.87 1.53 -4.00
N THR A 6 10.45 2.72 -4.12
CA THR A 6 10.25 3.82 -3.14
C THR A 6 8.78 4.23 -3.06
N ALA A 7 8.09 4.25 -4.20
CA ALA A 7 6.66 4.54 -4.25
C ALA A 7 5.83 3.44 -3.58
N VAL A 8 6.18 2.16 -3.77
CA VAL A 8 5.53 1.03 -3.09
C VAL A 8 5.78 1.09 -1.58
N THR A 9 6.98 1.48 -1.15
CA THR A 9 7.28 1.72 0.28
C THR A 9 6.34 2.76 0.87
N SER A 10 6.20 3.89 0.17
CA SER A 10 5.33 4.99 0.59
C SER A 10 3.87 4.56 0.73
N LEU A 11 3.42 3.67 -0.16
CA LEU A 11 2.10 3.04 -0.07
C LEU A 11 1.96 2.16 1.18
N LEU A 12 2.93 1.28 1.45
CA LEU A 12 2.93 0.42 2.64
C LEU A 12 3.03 1.22 3.95
N ASP A 13 3.75 2.33 3.95
CA ASP A 13 3.81 3.26 5.08
C ASP A 13 2.46 3.96 5.30
N THR A 14 1.77 4.33 4.22
CA THR A 14 0.44 4.93 4.29
C THR A 14 -0.55 3.95 4.95
N TYR A 15 -0.54 2.68 4.54
CA TYR A 15 -1.34 1.64 5.22
C TYR A 15 -0.99 1.51 6.71
N THR A 16 0.30 1.58 7.07
CA THR A 16 0.75 1.53 8.47
C THR A 16 0.26 2.73 9.29
N LYS A 17 0.26 3.93 8.70
CA LYS A 17 -0.31 5.14 9.32
C LYS A 17 -1.81 4.99 9.56
N CYS A 18 -2.57 4.50 8.56
CA CYS A 18 -3.99 4.20 8.73
C CYS A 18 -4.24 3.26 9.92
N LEU A 19 -3.49 2.17 10.01
CA LEU A 19 -3.59 1.20 11.12
C LEU A 19 -3.28 1.82 12.48
N SER A 20 -2.32 2.74 12.54
CA SER A 20 -1.93 3.42 13.79
C SER A 20 -3.01 4.39 14.26
N LEU A 21 -3.65 5.11 13.32
CA LEU A 21 -4.76 6.01 13.62
C LEU A 21 -5.98 5.24 14.15
N LEU A 22 -6.31 4.09 13.55
CA LEU A 22 -7.40 3.24 14.05
C LEU A 22 -7.15 2.75 15.48
N LYS A 23 -5.89 2.50 15.87
CA LYS A 23 -5.55 2.14 17.26
C LYS A 23 -5.68 3.32 18.23
N GLY A 24 -5.31 4.53 17.83
CA GLY A 24 -5.26 5.72 18.69
C GLY A 24 -6.64 6.24 19.15
N VAL A 25 -7.71 5.94 18.42
CA VAL A 25 -9.08 6.42 18.73
C VAL A 25 -9.73 5.67 19.92
N HIS A 26 -9.08 4.65 20.49
CA HIS A 26 -9.67 3.76 21.52
C HIS A 26 -9.99 4.41 22.88
N ASN A 27 -9.36 5.54 23.23
CA ASN A 27 -9.30 5.96 24.63
C ASN A 27 -10.48 6.82 25.13
N ASN A 28 -11.55 7.04 24.35
CA ASN A 28 -12.53 8.07 24.70
C ASN A 28 -14.02 7.72 24.58
N ASP A 29 -14.45 6.46 24.38
CA ASP A 29 -15.90 6.22 24.34
C ASP A 29 -16.34 4.84 24.84
N ASP A 30 -17.12 4.86 25.92
CA ASP A 30 -17.76 3.74 26.60
C ASP A 30 -19.07 3.27 25.89
N GLY A 31 -19.27 3.59 24.59
CA GLY A 31 -20.42 3.16 23.76
C GLY A 31 -20.10 2.06 22.72
N ALA A 32 -19.02 1.29 22.96
CA ALA A 32 -18.12 0.71 21.95
C ALA A 32 -18.47 -0.66 21.32
N GLY A 33 -19.73 -0.97 21.01
CA GLY A 33 -20.08 -2.23 20.33
C GLY A 33 -19.79 -2.19 18.82
N THR A 34 -20.64 -1.49 18.07
CA THR A 34 -20.65 -1.47 16.60
C THR A 34 -19.44 -0.75 15.99
N LEU A 35 -18.97 0.34 16.60
CA LEU A 35 -17.81 1.08 16.10
C LEU A 35 -16.50 0.28 16.27
N SER A 36 -16.39 -0.46 17.38
CA SER A 36 -15.25 -1.35 17.62
C SER A 36 -15.19 -2.49 16.61
N GLU A 37 -16.34 -3.06 16.25
CA GLU A 37 -16.46 -4.08 15.21
C GLU A 37 -16.07 -3.56 13.83
N ILE A 38 -16.64 -2.42 13.40
CA ILE A 38 -16.30 -1.76 12.12
C ILE A 38 -14.80 -1.47 12.04
N ARG A 39 -14.21 -0.97 13.13
CA ARG A 39 -12.78 -0.67 13.24
C ARG A 39 -11.92 -1.93 13.17
N SER A 40 -12.36 -3.02 13.78
CA SER A 40 -11.67 -4.30 13.75
C SER A 40 -11.67 -4.89 12.34
N THR A 41 -12.82 -4.85 11.67
CA THR A 41 -12.98 -5.23 10.26
C THR A 41 -12.10 -4.39 9.35
N LEU A 42 -12.10 -3.07 9.52
CA LEU A 42 -11.27 -2.14 8.74
C LEU A 42 -9.78 -2.36 8.97
N SER A 43 -9.36 -2.57 10.23
CA SER A 43 -7.97 -2.89 10.56
C SER A 43 -7.53 -4.22 9.94
N SER A 44 -8.41 -5.22 9.92
CA SER A 44 -8.16 -6.51 9.28
C SER A 44 -8.01 -6.36 7.75
N SER A 45 -8.93 -5.62 7.11
CA SER A 45 -8.88 -5.32 5.67
C SER A 45 -7.60 -4.57 5.29
N LEU A 46 -7.24 -3.49 5.99
CA LEU A 46 -5.99 -2.74 5.76
C LEU A 46 -4.73 -3.61 5.91
N ARG A 47 -4.70 -4.51 6.91
CA ARG A 47 -3.60 -5.47 7.08
C ARG A 47 -3.53 -6.46 5.92
N SER A 48 -4.69 -6.96 5.48
CA SER A 48 -4.80 -7.88 4.35
C SER A 48 -4.30 -7.21 3.08
N ASP A 49 -4.77 -6.00 2.76
CA ASP A 49 -4.38 -5.20 1.60
C ASP A 49 -2.88 -4.91 1.61
N ARG A 50 -2.34 -4.42 2.72
CA ARG A 50 -0.91 -4.17 2.89
C ARG A 50 -0.09 -5.44 2.62
N THR A 51 -0.55 -6.58 3.14
CA THR A 51 0.14 -7.86 2.96
C THR A 51 0.04 -8.34 1.51
N ARG A 52 -1.09 -8.13 0.84
CA ARG A 52 -1.33 -8.49 -0.55
C ARG A 52 -0.43 -7.67 -1.50
N VAL A 53 -0.41 -6.35 -1.34
CA VAL A 53 0.45 -5.43 -2.10
C VAL A 53 1.93 -5.78 -1.89
N ARG A 54 2.34 -6.03 -0.63
CA ARG A 54 3.72 -6.43 -0.33
C ARG A 54 4.09 -7.76 -1.01
N ARG A 55 3.23 -8.77 -0.92
CA ARG A 55 3.48 -10.09 -1.54
C ARG A 55 3.58 -9.98 -3.06
N ALA A 56 2.66 -9.24 -3.70
CA ALA A 56 2.71 -8.99 -5.13
C ALA A 56 4.03 -8.31 -5.53
N TYR A 57 4.42 -7.24 -4.81
CA TYR A 57 5.67 -6.54 -5.08
C TYR A 57 6.90 -7.44 -4.94
N VAL A 58 7.01 -8.20 -3.84
CA VAL A 58 8.15 -9.11 -3.61
C VAL A 58 8.20 -10.22 -4.67
N SER A 59 7.03 -10.76 -5.05
CA SER A 59 6.94 -11.78 -6.09
C SER A 59 7.45 -11.25 -7.42
N ARG A 60 6.95 -10.09 -7.86
CA ARG A 60 7.35 -9.47 -9.14
C ARG A 60 8.80 -9.01 -9.12
N LEU A 61 9.27 -8.44 -8.02
CA LEU A 61 10.66 -8.06 -7.84
C LEU A 61 11.60 -9.27 -7.95
N SER A 62 11.19 -10.44 -7.45
CA SER A 62 11.99 -11.66 -7.56
C SER A 62 12.00 -12.24 -8.98
N GLN A 63 10.96 -11.97 -9.78
CA GLN A 63 10.85 -12.43 -11.17
C GLN A 63 11.58 -11.50 -12.14
N ASP A 64 11.36 -10.19 -12.03
CA ASP A 64 11.75 -9.19 -13.01
C ASP A 64 12.98 -8.35 -12.59
N GLY A 65 13.40 -8.49 -11.32
CA GLY A 65 14.63 -7.90 -10.80
C GLY A 65 14.64 -6.36 -10.74
N SER A 66 15.83 -5.78 -10.85
CA SER A 66 16.06 -4.34 -10.66
C SER A 66 15.32 -3.44 -11.66
N ARG A 67 14.98 -3.96 -12.85
CA ARG A 67 14.16 -3.22 -13.85
C ARG A 67 12.76 -2.94 -13.33
N PHE A 68 12.18 -3.90 -12.62
CA PHE A 68 10.89 -3.73 -11.95
C PHE A 68 10.99 -2.80 -10.73
N GLU A 69 12.07 -2.90 -9.95
CA GLU A 69 12.32 -1.97 -8.84
C GLU A 69 12.43 -0.52 -9.32
N GLN A 70 13.11 -0.31 -10.45
CA GLN A 70 13.23 1.00 -11.08
C GLN A 70 11.88 1.52 -11.55
N GLY A 71 11.15 0.64 -12.26
CA GLY A 71 9.89 0.92 -12.93
C GLY A 71 9.98 2.02 -13.98
N ASP A 72 8.85 2.33 -14.59
CA ASP A 72 8.75 3.36 -15.62
C ASP A 72 7.95 4.59 -15.15
N ALA A 73 7.95 5.64 -15.97
CA ALA A 73 7.24 6.88 -15.64
C ALA A 73 5.71 6.69 -15.44
N PRO A 74 5.01 5.90 -16.27
CA PRO A 74 3.60 5.57 -16.05
C PRO A 74 3.33 4.85 -14.72
N ALA A 75 4.05 3.76 -14.41
CA ALA A 75 3.83 2.98 -13.19
C ALA A 75 4.12 3.80 -11.94
N ARG A 76 5.21 4.59 -11.96
CA ARG A 76 5.54 5.52 -10.88
C ARG A 76 4.46 6.59 -10.70
N SER A 77 3.87 7.09 -11.79
CA SER A 77 2.80 8.09 -11.75
C SER A 77 1.49 7.52 -11.23
N ALA A 78 1.11 6.32 -11.67
CA ALA A 78 -0.07 5.62 -11.20
C ALA A 78 0.02 5.37 -9.69
N LEU A 79 1.14 4.81 -9.21
CA LEU A 79 1.31 4.54 -7.79
C LEU A 79 1.31 5.79 -6.92
N ARG A 80 1.91 6.90 -7.41
CA ARG A 80 1.82 8.20 -6.73
C ARG A 80 0.39 8.70 -6.60
N ARG A 81 -0.44 8.56 -7.65
CA ARG A 81 -1.85 8.96 -7.61
C ARG A 81 -2.61 8.14 -6.56
N ILE A 82 -2.35 6.84 -6.48
CA ILE A 82 -2.92 5.94 -5.47
C ILE A 82 -2.54 6.42 -4.05
N VAL A 83 -1.24 6.62 -3.78
CA VAL A 83 -0.75 7.10 -2.48
C VAL A 83 -1.37 8.45 -2.10
N LYS A 84 -1.42 9.40 -3.06
CA LYS A 84 -2.00 10.72 -2.83
C LYS A 84 -3.49 10.63 -2.48
N LYS A 85 -4.25 9.80 -3.22
CA LYS A 85 -5.68 9.57 -2.96
C LYS A 85 -5.90 9.00 -1.56
N LEU A 86 -5.16 7.94 -1.19
CA LEU A 86 -5.22 7.36 0.14
C LEU A 86 -4.87 8.37 1.24
N THR A 87 -3.81 9.15 1.05
CA THR A 87 -3.35 10.11 2.07
C THR A 87 -4.37 11.23 2.27
N ASN A 88 -4.95 11.76 1.19
CA ASN A 88 -5.97 12.80 1.27
C ASN A 88 -7.21 12.30 2.01
N THR A 89 -7.74 11.13 1.64
CA THR A 89 -8.91 10.57 2.31
C THR A 89 -8.62 10.20 3.76
N LEU A 90 -7.41 9.74 4.07
CA LEU A 90 -6.99 9.53 5.45
C LEU A 90 -7.01 10.84 6.25
N ALA A 91 -6.50 11.93 5.68
CA ALA A 91 -6.54 13.24 6.32
C ALA A 91 -7.98 13.73 6.54
N ASP A 92 -8.88 13.47 5.59
CA ASP A 92 -10.30 13.79 5.73
C ASP A 92 -10.95 12.98 6.86
N VAL A 93 -10.68 11.68 6.93
CA VAL A 93 -11.19 10.81 8.00
C VAL A 93 -10.63 11.22 9.37
N VAL A 94 -9.33 11.54 9.46
CA VAL A 94 -8.71 12.05 10.69
C VAL A 94 -9.33 13.38 11.13
N ARG A 95 -9.63 14.27 10.17
CA ARG A 95 -10.33 15.52 10.46
C ARG A 95 -11.73 15.26 11.00
N SER A 96 -12.46 14.30 10.43
CA SER A 96 -13.77 13.89 10.95
C SER A 96 -13.70 13.31 12.37
N PHE A 97 -12.62 12.62 12.73
CA PHE A 97 -12.39 12.16 14.11
C PHE A 97 -12.13 13.30 15.12
N GLN A 98 -11.64 14.45 14.65
CA GLN A 98 -11.29 15.60 15.50
C GLN A 98 -12.40 16.65 15.58
N ASP A 99 -13.46 16.51 14.78
CA ASP A 99 -14.58 17.44 14.76
C ASP A 99 -15.70 16.95 15.73
N PRO A 100 -15.86 17.59 16.91
CA PRO A 100 -16.88 17.20 17.88
C PRO A 100 -18.32 17.49 17.42
N LYS A 101 -18.50 18.17 16.28
CA LYS A 101 -19.81 18.41 15.64
C LYS A 101 -19.95 17.71 14.28
N GLY A 102 -18.96 16.91 13.88
CA GLY A 102 -18.78 16.38 12.54
C GLY A 102 -19.46 15.03 12.28
N GLN A 103 -19.94 14.88 11.04
CA GLN A 103 -20.62 13.74 10.44
C GLN A 103 -20.05 12.35 10.83
N PRO A 104 -20.90 11.29 10.91
CA PRO A 104 -20.45 9.92 11.22
C PRO A 104 -19.25 9.49 10.37
N ILE A 105 -18.25 8.95 11.06
CA ILE A 105 -16.98 8.46 10.49
C ILE A 105 -17.29 7.54 9.30
N ASN A 106 -16.83 7.94 8.10
CA ASN A 106 -17.05 7.16 6.89
C ASN A 106 -16.00 6.03 6.75
N CYS A 107 -16.00 5.10 7.72
CA CYS A 107 -15.15 3.91 7.72
C CYS A 107 -15.34 3.06 6.46
N GLU A 108 -16.57 3.02 5.93
CA GLU A 108 -16.91 2.29 4.71
C GLU A 108 -16.18 2.86 3.48
N SER A 109 -16.11 4.19 3.35
CA SER A 109 -15.33 4.83 2.29
C SER A 109 -13.84 4.56 2.42
N LEU A 110 -13.30 4.48 3.64
CA LEU A 110 -11.89 4.12 3.85
C LEU A 110 -11.64 2.64 3.51
N LEU A 111 -12.59 1.75 3.80
CA LEU A 111 -12.53 0.33 3.44
C LEU A 111 -12.58 0.13 1.92
N ALA A 112 -13.55 0.75 1.25
CA ALA A 112 -13.67 0.70 -0.20
C ALA A 112 -12.43 1.29 -0.90
N LEU A 113 -11.89 2.38 -0.36
CA LEU A 113 -10.67 2.99 -0.89
C LEU A 113 -9.43 2.14 -0.65
N SER A 114 -9.31 1.49 0.51
CA SER A 114 -8.20 0.56 0.81
C SER A 114 -8.17 -0.60 -0.18
N ASN A 115 -9.32 -1.24 -0.38
CA ASN A 115 -9.50 -2.34 -1.31
C ASN A 115 -9.22 -1.89 -2.75
N GLY A 116 -9.78 -0.74 -3.17
CA GLY A 116 -9.54 -0.19 -4.50
C GLY A 116 -8.07 0.15 -4.74
N SER A 117 -7.42 0.78 -3.77
CA SER A 117 -5.99 1.10 -3.81
C SER A 117 -5.11 -0.15 -3.90
N SER A 118 -5.45 -1.21 -3.14
CA SER A 118 -4.67 -2.45 -3.16
C SER A 118 -4.76 -3.14 -4.52
N LEU A 119 -5.96 -3.13 -5.12
CA LEU A 119 -6.24 -3.68 -6.43
C LEU A 119 -5.56 -2.87 -7.54
N ASP A 120 -5.66 -1.55 -7.51
CA ASP A 120 -5.00 -0.65 -8.47
C ASP A 120 -3.47 -0.74 -8.39
N ALA A 121 -2.92 -0.88 -7.18
CA ALA A 121 -1.48 -1.06 -6.97
C ALA A 121 -1.01 -2.39 -7.57
N ILE A 122 -1.75 -3.47 -7.35
CA ILE A 122 -1.44 -4.79 -7.93
C ILE A 122 -1.55 -4.75 -9.46
N ARG A 123 -2.61 -4.13 -10.00
CA ARG A 123 -2.73 -3.92 -11.45
C ARG A 123 -1.56 -3.13 -12.03
N THR A 124 -1.13 -2.08 -11.33
CA THR A 124 0.06 -1.30 -11.73
C THR A 124 1.32 -2.15 -11.71
N MET A 125 1.46 -3.06 -10.73
CA MET A 125 2.58 -4.01 -10.68
C MET A 125 2.51 -5.04 -11.81
N ASP A 126 1.33 -5.58 -12.12
CA ASP A 126 1.14 -6.57 -13.18
C ASP A 126 1.37 -5.95 -14.57
N ASP A 127 0.87 -4.73 -14.79
CA ASP A 127 1.09 -3.97 -16.02
C ASP A 127 2.55 -3.53 -16.17
N LEU A 128 3.23 -3.18 -15.06
CA LEU A 128 4.67 -2.94 -15.11
C LEU A 128 5.41 -4.24 -15.46
N SER A 129 5.08 -5.35 -14.79
CA SER A 129 5.67 -6.68 -14.99
C SER A 129 5.48 -7.19 -16.40
N SER A 130 4.34 -6.93 -17.06
CA SER A 130 4.15 -7.32 -18.47
C SER A 130 5.05 -6.52 -19.43
N ARG A 131 5.41 -5.28 -19.08
CA ARG A 131 6.27 -4.39 -19.88
C ARG A 131 7.76 -4.58 -19.60
N VAL A 132 8.13 -4.87 -18.35
CA VAL A 132 9.53 -5.10 -17.94
C VAL A 132 9.91 -6.57 -17.86
N GLY A 133 8.91 -7.46 -17.94
CA GLY A 133 9.04 -8.90 -17.90
C GLY A 133 10.02 -9.40 -18.96
N PRO A 134 10.48 -10.65 -18.83
CA PRO A 134 11.61 -11.14 -19.58
C PRO A 134 11.33 -10.95 -21.07
N THR A 135 12.01 -9.96 -21.65
CA THR A 135 12.21 -9.91 -23.08
C THR A 135 12.84 -11.25 -23.41
N ALA A 136 12.10 -12.12 -24.09
CA ALA A 136 12.63 -13.35 -24.65
C ALA A 136 13.61 -12.95 -25.77
N ASN A 137 14.77 -12.44 -25.39
CA ASN A 137 15.96 -12.40 -26.23
C ASN A 137 16.84 -13.57 -25.79
N PRO A 138 16.96 -14.63 -26.60
CA PRO A 138 17.87 -15.74 -26.33
C PRO A 138 19.30 -15.31 -26.63
N SER A 139 19.87 -14.39 -25.86
CA SER A 139 21.29 -14.03 -25.92
C SER A 139 21.68 -13.20 -24.70
N SER A 140 21.99 -13.88 -23.60
CA SER A 140 23.18 -13.63 -22.78
C SER A 140 22.99 -14.24 -21.41
N ARG A 141 23.64 -15.39 -21.27
CA ARG A 141 23.95 -16.07 -20.02
C ARG A 141 24.87 -15.15 -19.21
N GLY A 142 24.31 -14.33 -18.33
CA GLY A 142 25.05 -13.38 -17.49
C GLY A 142 24.43 -13.25 -16.11
N SER A 143 25.12 -13.81 -15.12
CA SER A 143 24.97 -13.68 -13.66
C SER A 143 23.65 -13.15 -13.10
N ILE A 144 22.87 -14.08 -12.55
CA ILE A 144 21.88 -13.79 -11.50
C ILE A 144 22.65 -13.42 -10.23
N GLU A 145 22.95 -12.13 -10.05
CA GLU A 145 23.31 -11.58 -8.75
C GLU A 145 22.06 -11.60 -7.87
N PRO A 146 22.06 -12.30 -6.73
CA PRO A 146 20.93 -12.27 -5.82
C PRO A 146 20.89 -10.87 -5.18
N VAL A 147 19.88 -10.06 -5.50
CA VAL A 147 19.60 -8.79 -4.81
C VAL A 147 19.22 -9.12 -3.36
N ARG A 148 20.27 -9.28 -2.54
CA ARG A 148 20.19 -9.62 -1.13
C ARG A 148 20.05 -8.34 -0.31
N LYS A 149 18.95 -8.27 0.42
CA LYS A 149 18.91 -7.93 1.86
C LYS A 149 18.92 -6.46 2.31
N LYS A 150 18.68 -5.44 1.47
CA LYS A 150 18.56 -4.06 2.01
C LYS A 150 17.15 -3.62 2.40
N TRP A 151 16.11 -4.30 1.91
CA TRP A 151 14.70 -3.94 2.13
C TRP A 151 14.09 -4.46 3.43
N TRP A 152 14.71 -5.42 4.11
CA TRP A 152 14.06 -6.21 5.17
C TRP A 152 14.14 -5.58 6.57
N ASN A 153 15.02 -4.61 6.80
CA ASN A 153 15.28 -4.11 8.16
C ASN A 153 14.33 -3.01 8.64
N HIS A 154 13.52 -2.41 7.76
CA HIS A 154 12.68 -1.26 8.16
C HIS A 154 11.25 -1.63 8.61
N PHE A 155 10.84 -2.90 8.51
CA PHE A 155 9.43 -3.30 8.70
C PHE A 155 9.21 -4.40 9.76
N ARG A 156 10.18 -4.63 10.64
CA ARG A 156 10.13 -5.64 11.73
C ARG A 156 9.82 -5.04 13.12
N ARG A 157 9.07 -3.95 13.20
CA ARG A 157 8.49 -3.47 14.46
C ARG A 157 7.03 -3.09 14.27
#